data_AF-A0A2R7YR96-F1
#
_entry.id   AF-A0A2R7YR96-F1
#
_cell.length_a   1.000
_cell.length_b   1.000
_cell.length_c   1.000
_cell.angle_alpha   90.00
_cell.angle_beta   90.00
_cell.angle_gamma   90.00
#
_symmetry.space_group_name_H-M   'P 1'
#
loop_
_entity.id
_entity.type
_entity.pdbx_description
1 polymer ?
#
loop_
_entity_poly.entity_id
_entity_poly.type
_entity_poly.pdbx_seq_one_letter_code
_entity_poly.pdbx_strand_id
1 'polypeptide(L)'
;MEEPGSLLATLAQSSAAVVAIVGGFLVSRLVQLSSEREGLRRQMVHALDELAHVSKDLQEAHEYRLHNSQRTFKEWVLEALVASDPDTLDRESIVADNIPRGSSAEEMADYIDDLLRIIQQAKADIARYTRDGDDAGLEIDHLRARGLVVPDGQGEVYDEVVSWVGTQLPASRYVLGVSMAALRPFDAAGHATDMRRLDESIRDEQNLYSRKLVLDATRSRLATEIERIGRPTGVLSAIGILAIYSVLGIVAPVVVMSVDPEELHEWQKWGLVGAFIGGLFAVLGYIWWYATTLNDPLPTAPAEAKVQRPIGGARHADP
;
A
#
# COMPACT_ATOMS: atom_id res chain seq x y z
N MET A 1 -23.65 -70.84 25.16
CA MET A 1 -22.59 -70.66 24.15
C MET A 1 -23.03 -69.50 23.29
N GLU A 2 -22.40 -68.34 23.47
CA GLU A 2 -22.62 -67.22 22.56
C GLU A 2 -21.94 -67.54 21.23
N GLU A 3 -22.66 -67.36 20.11
CA GLU A 3 -22.07 -67.58 18.79
C GLU A 3 -20.96 -66.55 18.54
N PRO A 4 -19.71 -66.98 18.26
CA PRO A 4 -18.58 -66.07 18.10
C PRO A 4 -18.76 -65.02 17.00
N GLY A 5 -19.64 -65.29 16.01
CA GLY A 5 -20.03 -64.31 14.99
C GLY A 5 -20.75 -63.08 15.54
N SER A 6 -21.52 -63.21 16.63
CA SER A 6 -22.26 -62.09 17.21
C SER A 6 -21.34 -61.01 17.79
N LEU A 7 -20.23 -61.42 18.43
CA LEU A 7 -19.24 -60.49 19.00
C LEU A 7 -18.50 -59.71 17.92
N LEU A 8 -18.01 -60.40 16.88
CA LEU A 8 -17.31 -59.75 15.76
C LEU A 8 -18.23 -58.79 14.99
N ALA A 9 -19.49 -59.18 14.76
CA ALA A 9 -20.48 -58.33 14.12
C ALA A 9 -20.77 -57.07 14.95
N THR A 10 -20.92 -57.21 16.27
CA THR A 10 -21.16 -56.07 17.17
C THR A 10 -19.98 -55.11 17.22
N LEU A 11 -18.74 -55.63 17.24
CA LEU A 11 -17.52 -54.81 17.16
C LEU A 11 -17.44 -54.05 15.82
N ALA A 12 -17.64 -54.74 14.70
CA ALA A 12 -17.62 -54.12 13.38
C ALA A 12 -18.70 -53.04 13.25
N GLN A 13 -19.93 -53.32 13.69
CA GLN A 13 -21.05 -52.38 13.62
C GLN A 13 -20.82 -51.15 14.50
N SER A 14 -20.31 -51.34 15.73
CA SER A 14 -20.02 -50.22 16.65
C SER A 14 -18.85 -49.37 16.15
N SER A 15 -17.77 -49.97 15.63
CA SER A 15 -16.67 -49.24 14.98
C SER A 15 -17.16 -48.47 13.77
N ALA A 16 -18.00 -49.06 12.91
CA ALA A 16 -18.60 -48.38 11.78
C ALA A 16 -19.42 -47.15 12.20
N ALA A 17 -20.22 -47.28 13.27
CA ALA A 17 -20.98 -46.15 13.81
C ALA A 17 -20.07 -45.01 14.31
N VAL A 18 -18.99 -45.33 15.05
CA VAL A 18 -18.03 -44.33 15.52
C VAL A 18 -17.32 -43.64 14.35
N VAL A 19 -16.83 -44.41 13.38
CA VAL A 19 -16.18 -43.87 12.17
C VAL A 19 -17.13 -42.96 11.40
N ALA A 20 -18.40 -43.35 11.25
CA ALA A 20 -19.40 -42.53 10.56
C ALA A 20 -19.66 -41.20 11.27
N ILE A 21 -19.80 -41.20 12.60
CA ILE A 21 -20.05 -39.99 13.40
C ILE A 21 -18.84 -39.05 13.33
N VAL A 22 -17.64 -39.55 13.66
CA VAL A 22 -16.43 -38.72 13.71
C VAL A 22 -16.03 -38.28 12.30
N GLY A 23 -16.15 -39.17 11.31
CA GLY A 23 -15.92 -38.86 9.90
C GLY A 23 -16.85 -37.76 9.39
N GLY A 24 -18.16 -37.86 9.67
CA GLY A 24 -19.12 -36.82 9.32
C GLY A 24 -18.80 -35.47 9.95
N PHE A 25 -18.39 -35.46 11.23
CA PHE A 25 -17.95 -34.25 11.92
C PHE A 25 -16.70 -33.62 11.27
N LEU A 26 -15.67 -34.42 10.97
CA LEU A 26 -14.44 -33.92 10.33
C LEU A 26 -14.70 -33.34 8.95
N VAL A 27 -15.52 -34.02 8.13
CA VAL A 27 -15.88 -33.52 6.80
C VAL A 27 -16.63 -32.19 6.91
N SER A 28 -17.60 -32.09 7.81
CA SER A 28 -18.32 -30.83 8.06
C SER A 28 -17.37 -29.70 8.45
N ARG A 29 -16.45 -29.95 9.39
CA ARG A 29 -15.46 -28.95 9.82
C ARG A 29 -14.51 -28.54 8.69
N LEU A 30 -14.07 -29.50 7.88
CA LEU A 30 -13.21 -29.24 6.72
C LEU A 30 -13.91 -28.36 5.69
N VAL A 31 -15.18 -28.63 5.39
CA VAL A 31 -15.99 -27.81 4.48
C VAL A 31 -16.18 -26.39 5.03
N GLN A 32 -16.43 -26.27 6.34
CA GLN A 32 -16.53 -24.97 7.00
C GLN A 32 -15.22 -24.18 6.86
N LEU A 33 -14.08 -24.77 7.22
CA LEU A 33 -12.76 -24.13 7.12
C LEU A 33 -12.41 -23.76 5.67
N SER A 34 -12.77 -24.62 4.71
CA SER A 34 -12.61 -24.33 3.29
C SER A 34 -13.44 -23.13 2.86
N SER A 35 -14.67 -23.03 3.35
CA SER A 35 -15.59 -21.92 3.03
C SER A 35 -15.12 -20.61 3.67
N GLU A 36 -14.66 -20.66 4.92
CA GLU A 36 -14.07 -19.51 5.63
C GLU A 36 -12.81 -19.01 4.90
N ARG A 37 -11.91 -19.93 4.51
CA ARG A 37 -10.70 -19.61 3.74
C ARG A 37 -11.02 -18.93 2.42
N GLU A 38 -12.02 -19.43 1.71
CA GLU A 38 -12.43 -18.84 0.44
C GLU A 38 -13.09 -17.46 0.63
N GLY A 39 -13.85 -17.28 1.71
CA GLY A 39 -14.35 -15.97 2.13
C GLY A 39 -13.23 -14.96 2.36
N LEU A 40 -12.21 -15.32 3.14
CA LEU A 40 -11.05 -14.47 3.40
C LEU A 40 -10.24 -14.17 2.13
N ARG A 41 -10.10 -15.14 1.23
CA ARG A 41 -9.44 -14.92 -0.07
C ARG A 41 -10.16 -13.89 -0.92
N ARG A 42 -11.48 -13.95 -0.99
CA ARG A 42 -12.26 -12.92 -1.71
C ARG A 42 -12.07 -11.54 -1.09
N GLN A 43 -12.07 -11.45 0.23
CA GLN A 43 -11.78 -10.19 0.93
C GLN A 43 -10.36 -9.68 0.65
N MET A 44 -9.37 -10.57 0.60
CA MET A 44 -7.99 -10.23 0.24
C MET A 44 -7.91 -9.67 -1.19
N VAL A 45 -8.55 -10.33 -2.16
CA VAL A 45 -8.57 -9.86 -3.56
C VAL A 45 -9.20 -8.47 -3.65
N HIS A 46 -10.33 -8.25 -2.97
CA HIS A 46 -10.97 -6.93 -2.91
C HIS A 46 -10.06 -5.87 -2.28
N ALA A 47 -9.42 -6.18 -1.15
CA ALA A 47 -8.51 -5.25 -0.47
C ALA A 47 -7.29 -4.90 -1.34
N LEU A 48 -6.77 -5.86 -2.12
CA LEU A 48 -5.67 -5.62 -3.05
C LEU A 48 -6.08 -4.74 -4.24
N ASP A 49 -7.28 -4.94 -4.78
CA ASP A 49 -7.82 -4.12 -5.87
C ASP A 49 -8.04 -2.67 -5.40
N GLU A 50 -8.66 -2.50 -4.23
CA GLU A 50 -8.86 -1.19 -3.61
C GLU A 50 -7.52 -0.49 -3.31
N LEU A 51 -6.52 -1.23 -2.82
CA LEU A 51 -5.18 -0.70 -2.59
C LEU A 51 -4.51 -0.24 -3.88
N ALA A 52 -4.67 -0.98 -4.97
CA ALA A 52 -4.14 -0.59 -6.28
C ALA A 52 -4.78 0.71 -6.77
N HIS A 53 -6.11 0.86 -6.63
CA HIS A 53 -6.82 2.09 -6.99
C HIS A 53 -6.39 3.27 -6.11
N VAL A 54 -6.40 3.13 -4.78
CA VAL A 54 -5.97 4.19 -3.85
C VAL A 54 -4.50 4.58 -4.06
N SER A 55 -3.63 3.62 -4.40
CA SER A 55 -2.22 3.93 -4.69
C SER A 55 -2.06 4.74 -5.96
N LYS A 56 -2.88 4.46 -6.99
CA LYS A 56 -2.91 5.24 -8.23
C LYS A 56 -3.45 6.65 -7.96
N ASP A 57 -4.59 6.76 -7.28
CA ASP A 57 -5.20 8.04 -6.92
C ASP A 57 -4.25 8.90 -6.08
N LEU A 58 -3.49 8.26 -5.16
CA LEU A 58 -2.48 8.94 -4.34
C LEU A 58 -1.35 9.51 -5.22
N GLN A 59 -0.88 8.76 -6.21
CA GLN A 59 0.14 9.23 -7.14
C GLN A 59 -0.38 10.42 -7.97
N GLU A 60 -1.59 10.32 -8.52
CA GLU A 60 -2.20 11.40 -9.29
C GLU A 60 -2.39 12.67 -8.42
N ALA A 61 -2.84 12.52 -7.17
CA ALA A 61 -2.96 13.61 -6.21
C ALA A 61 -1.61 14.25 -5.85
N HIS A 62 -0.58 13.43 -5.67
CA HIS A 62 0.78 13.88 -5.39
C HIS A 62 1.35 14.69 -6.56
N GLU A 63 1.23 14.18 -7.79
CA GLU A 63 1.68 14.88 -9.01
C GLU A 63 0.95 16.22 -9.18
N TYR A 64 -0.36 16.25 -8.92
CA TYR A 64 -1.15 17.50 -8.97
C TYR A 64 -0.71 18.52 -7.92
N ARG A 65 -0.51 18.09 -6.65
CA ARG A 65 0.00 18.96 -5.58
C ARG A 65 1.40 19.47 -5.91
N LEU A 66 2.29 18.59 -6.36
CA LEU A 66 3.67 18.93 -6.70
C LEU A 66 3.71 19.96 -7.83
N HIS A 67 2.93 19.75 -8.90
CA HIS A 67 2.83 20.71 -10.00
C HIS A 67 2.39 22.11 -9.52
N ASN A 68 1.36 22.18 -8.67
CA ASN A 68 0.91 23.45 -8.09
C ASN A 68 1.99 24.10 -7.22
N SER A 69 2.70 23.29 -6.43
CA SER A 69 3.78 23.76 -5.58
C SER A 69 4.95 24.29 -6.40
N GLN A 70 5.35 23.62 -7.48
CA GLN A 70 6.38 24.07 -8.40
C GLN A 70 6.00 25.41 -9.08
N ARG A 71 4.73 25.57 -9.47
CA ARG A 71 4.24 26.85 -10.01
C ARG A 71 4.39 27.98 -8.99
N THR A 72 3.92 27.76 -7.75
CA THR A 72 4.07 28.74 -6.66
C THR A 72 5.52 29.02 -6.33
N PHE A 73 6.36 27.99 -6.24
CA PHE A 73 7.79 28.13 -6.01
C PHE A 73 8.44 29.01 -7.08
N LYS A 74 8.18 28.70 -8.36
CA LYS A 74 8.66 29.48 -9.50
C LYS A 74 8.22 30.95 -9.39
N GLU A 75 6.95 31.21 -9.11
CA GLU A 75 6.43 32.58 -8.93
C GLU A 75 7.18 33.35 -7.84
N TRP A 76 7.65 32.68 -6.78
CA TRP A 76 8.39 33.30 -5.68
C TRP A 76 9.87 33.53 -6.00
N VAL A 77 10.53 32.58 -6.65
CA VAL A 77 11.99 32.61 -6.81
C VAL A 77 12.45 33.12 -8.18
N LEU A 78 11.60 33.10 -9.21
CA LEU A 78 12.03 33.32 -10.60
C LEU A 78 12.73 34.67 -10.79
N GLU A 79 12.18 35.77 -10.28
CA GLU A 79 12.78 37.10 -10.38
C GLU A 79 14.18 37.13 -9.74
N ALA A 80 14.31 36.57 -8.53
CA ALA A 80 15.58 36.50 -7.81
C ALA A 80 16.61 35.63 -8.54
N LEU A 81 16.19 34.50 -9.11
CA LEU A 81 17.06 33.61 -9.88
C LEU A 81 17.53 34.24 -11.19
N VAL A 82 16.65 34.97 -11.88
CA VAL A 82 17.00 35.67 -13.12
C VAL A 82 17.98 36.81 -12.82
N ALA A 83 17.79 37.52 -11.72
CA ALA A 83 18.67 38.63 -11.31
C ALA A 83 20.06 38.19 -10.84
N SER A 84 20.18 36.96 -10.34
CA SER A 84 21.41 36.44 -9.75
C SER A 84 22.37 35.83 -10.78
N ASP A 85 23.65 35.82 -10.42
CA ASP A 85 24.68 35.08 -11.15
C ASP A 85 24.61 33.59 -10.74
N PRO A 86 24.49 32.65 -11.69
CA PRO A 86 24.45 31.23 -11.38
C PRO A 86 25.62 30.71 -10.52
N ASP A 87 26.79 31.33 -10.62
CA ASP A 87 28.00 30.90 -9.92
C ASP A 87 28.05 31.33 -8.45
N THR A 88 27.30 32.37 -8.06
CA THR A 88 27.26 32.90 -6.69
C THR A 88 25.99 32.53 -5.93
N LEU A 89 25.07 31.83 -6.59
CA LEU A 89 23.76 31.49 -6.05
C LEU A 89 23.84 30.38 -5.00
N ASP A 90 23.41 30.67 -3.78
CA ASP A 90 23.18 29.66 -2.75
C ASP A 90 21.83 28.98 -2.96
N ARG A 91 21.84 27.85 -3.68
CA ARG A 91 20.63 27.07 -4.02
C ARG A 91 19.93 26.53 -2.79
N GLU A 92 20.71 26.07 -1.80
CA GLU A 92 20.16 25.46 -0.60
C GLU A 92 19.39 26.48 0.23
N SER A 93 19.94 27.70 0.39
CA SER A 93 19.23 28.80 1.05
C SER A 93 17.95 29.17 0.32
N ILE A 94 17.98 29.32 -1.01
CA ILE A 94 16.78 29.70 -1.78
C ILE A 94 15.68 28.66 -1.65
N VAL A 95 16.02 27.36 -1.74
CA VAL A 95 15.06 26.29 -1.55
C VAL A 95 14.51 26.33 -0.12
N ALA A 96 15.38 26.38 0.90
CA ALA A 96 14.97 26.38 2.30
C ALA A 96 14.05 27.55 2.67
N ASP A 97 14.31 28.74 2.13
CA ASP A 97 13.56 29.96 2.43
C ASP A 97 12.22 30.05 1.69
N ASN A 98 12.03 29.26 0.62
CA ASN A 98 10.88 29.39 -0.28
C ASN A 98 10.07 28.09 -0.46
N ILE A 99 10.18 27.11 0.44
CA ILE A 99 9.44 25.84 0.30
C ILE A 99 7.92 26.09 0.34
N PRO A 100 7.17 25.78 -0.74
CA PRO A 100 5.73 25.89 -0.72
C PRO A 100 5.13 24.93 0.30
N ARG A 101 4.01 25.35 0.90
CA ARG A 101 3.32 24.52 1.90
C ARG A 101 3.01 23.14 1.32
N GLY A 102 3.28 22.11 2.11
CA GLY A 102 3.02 20.71 1.73
C GLY A 102 4.03 20.11 0.75
N SER A 103 5.09 20.84 0.38
CA SER A 103 6.25 20.29 -0.34
C SER A 103 7.44 20.08 0.58
N SER A 104 8.39 19.29 0.11
CA SER A 104 9.68 19.04 0.76
C SER A 104 10.81 19.80 0.07
N ALA A 105 11.92 19.99 0.79
CA ALA A 105 13.13 20.58 0.22
C ALA A 105 13.69 19.74 -0.94
N GLU A 106 13.60 18.41 -0.84
CA GLU A 106 14.08 17.47 -1.87
C GLU A 106 13.30 17.65 -3.17
N GLU A 107 11.97 17.69 -3.12
CA GLU A 107 11.13 17.93 -4.30
C GLU A 107 11.42 19.27 -4.99
N MET A 108 11.72 20.31 -4.21
CA MET A 108 12.03 21.64 -4.76
C MET A 108 13.48 21.76 -5.22
N ALA A 109 14.41 20.99 -4.65
CA ALA A 109 15.82 20.95 -5.05
C ALA A 109 15.97 20.40 -6.48
N ASP A 110 15.24 19.35 -6.82
CA ASP A 110 15.24 18.82 -8.20
C ASP A 110 14.66 19.86 -9.19
N TYR A 111 13.60 20.56 -8.76
CA TYR A 111 12.94 21.55 -9.61
C TYR A 111 13.77 22.83 -9.82
N ILE A 112 14.50 23.32 -8.80
CA ILE A 112 15.33 24.53 -8.94
C ILE A 112 16.48 24.30 -9.94
N ASP A 113 17.06 23.11 -9.98
CA ASP A 113 18.13 22.78 -10.92
C ASP A 113 17.60 22.80 -12.38
N ASP A 114 16.40 22.26 -12.60
CA ASP A 114 15.71 22.34 -13.88
C ASP A 114 15.38 23.78 -14.27
N LEU A 115 14.90 24.58 -13.32
CA LEU A 115 14.56 25.99 -13.55
C LEU A 115 15.82 26.81 -13.89
N LEU A 116 16.93 26.61 -13.18
CA LEU A 116 18.22 27.26 -13.47
C LEU A 116 18.73 26.92 -14.86
N ARG A 117 18.63 25.64 -15.27
CA ARG A 117 18.99 25.21 -16.61
C ARG A 117 18.15 25.92 -17.68
N ILE A 118 16.83 26.06 -17.46
CA ILE A 118 15.94 26.79 -18.37
C ILE A 118 16.31 28.28 -18.40
N ILE A 119 16.57 28.91 -17.26
CA ILE A 119 16.98 30.32 -17.17
C ILE A 119 18.31 30.55 -17.92
N GLN A 120 19.31 29.69 -17.74
CA GLN A 120 20.59 29.79 -18.43
C GLN A 120 20.42 29.65 -19.94
N GLN A 121 19.59 28.70 -20.39
CA GLN A 121 19.26 28.54 -21.80
C GLN A 121 18.56 29.79 -22.34
N ALA A 122 17.55 30.31 -21.64
CA ALA A 122 16.84 31.51 -22.02
C ALA A 122 17.79 32.73 -22.11
N LYS A 123 18.67 32.92 -21.13
CA LYS A 123 19.70 33.98 -21.14
C LYS A 123 20.60 33.85 -22.37
N ALA A 124 21.07 32.64 -22.68
CA ALA A 124 21.94 32.40 -23.84
C ALA A 124 21.22 32.63 -25.17
N ASP A 125 19.97 32.20 -25.29
CA ASP A 125 19.18 32.38 -26.51
C ASP A 125 18.81 33.86 -26.71
N ILE A 126 18.36 34.56 -25.67
CA ILE A 126 18.06 36.00 -25.74
C ILE A 126 19.30 36.81 -26.12
N ALA A 127 20.46 36.52 -25.51
CA ALA A 127 21.72 37.20 -25.82
C ALA A 127 22.13 37.09 -27.31
N ARG A 128 21.74 36.02 -28.02
CA ARG A 128 22.02 35.86 -29.46
C ARG A 128 21.15 36.76 -30.34
N TYR A 129 19.97 37.16 -29.88
CA TYR A 129 19.00 37.95 -30.65
C TYR A 129 18.93 39.42 -30.22
N THR A 130 19.53 39.77 -29.08
CA THR A 130 19.75 41.16 -28.66
C THR A 130 20.81 41.82 -29.55
N ARG A 131 20.57 43.07 -29.95
CA ARG A 131 21.44 43.84 -30.85
C ARG A 131 21.94 45.12 -30.20
N ASP A 132 23.07 45.62 -30.70
CA ASP A 132 23.57 46.96 -30.37
C ASP A 132 22.56 48.01 -30.82
N GLY A 133 21.85 48.62 -29.87
CA GLY A 133 20.80 49.62 -30.11
C GLY A 133 19.41 49.23 -29.58
N ASP A 134 19.24 48.02 -29.06
CA ASP A 134 18.06 47.70 -28.26
C ASP A 134 18.02 48.55 -26.99
N ASP A 135 16.82 48.83 -26.50
CA ASP A 135 16.59 49.67 -25.32
C ASP A 135 15.79 48.92 -24.24
N ALA A 136 15.55 49.58 -23.11
CA ALA A 136 14.80 49.01 -21.99
C ALA A 136 13.34 48.61 -22.32
N GLY A 137 12.81 48.98 -23.48
CA GLY A 137 11.49 48.57 -23.98
C GLY A 137 11.49 47.28 -24.81
N LEU A 138 12.57 46.51 -24.76
CA LEU A 138 12.68 45.24 -25.47
C LEU A 138 11.65 44.21 -24.95
N GLU A 139 10.61 43.94 -25.74
CA GLU A 139 9.65 42.86 -25.49
C GLU A 139 10.03 41.54 -26.20
N ILE A 140 9.53 40.41 -25.67
CA ILE A 140 9.77 39.06 -26.23
C ILE A 140 9.33 38.94 -27.69
N ASP A 141 8.24 39.62 -28.09
CA ASP A 141 7.69 39.53 -29.43
C ASP A 141 8.62 40.15 -30.48
N HIS A 142 9.42 41.14 -30.09
CA HIS A 142 10.48 41.67 -30.96
C HIS A 142 11.56 40.62 -31.22
N LEU A 143 11.93 39.84 -30.20
CA LEU A 143 12.90 38.76 -30.35
C LEU A 143 12.33 37.60 -31.18
N ARG A 144 11.04 37.26 -31.01
CA ARG A 144 10.34 36.27 -31.84
C ARG A 144 10.30 36.69 -33.32
N ALA A 145 10.05 37.98 -33.59
CA ALA A 145 10.11 38.52 -34.95
C ALA A 145 11.53 38.42 -35.57
N ARG A 146 12.57 38.33 -34.75
CA ARG A 146 13.97 38.09 -35.17
C ARG A 146 14.32 36.61 -35.29
N GLY A 147 13.39 35.70 -35.01
CA GLY A 147 13.58 34.25 -35.12
C GLY A 147 13.83 33.53 -33.80
N LEU A 148 13.70 34.20 -32.64
CA LEU A 148 13.74 33.50 -31.35
C LEU A 148 12.57 32.51 -31.26
N VAL A 149 12.89 31.23 -31.08
CA VAL A 149 11.91 30.17 -30.80
C VAL A 149 11.86 29.95 -29.30
N VAL A 150 10.71 30.20 -28.70
CA VAL A 150 10.48 29.93 -27.28
C VAL A 150 9.86 28.54 -27.14
N PRO A 151 10.48 27.60 -26.41
CA PRO A 151 9.89 26.28 -26.18
C PRO A 151 8.53 26.36 -25.49
N ASP A 152 7.62 25.45 -25.86
CA ASP A 152 6.29 25.36 -25.25
C ASP A 152 6.40 25.21 -23.73
N GLY A 153 5.58 25.97 -22.99
CA GLY A 153 5.57 25.96 -21.52
C GLY A 153 6.70 26.75 -20.84
N GLN A 154 7.65 27.32 -21.58
CA GLN A 154 8.74 28.14 -21.03
C GLN A 154 8.56 29.65 -21.22
N GLY A 155 7.43 30.07 -21.80
CA GLY A 155 7.14 31.48 -22.11
C GLY A 155 7.38 32.43 -20.95
N GLU A 156 6.83 32.12 -19.78
CA GLU A 156 6.97 32.96 -18.58
C GLU A 156 8.44 33.18 -18.16
N VAL A 157 9.29 32.14 -18.26
CA VAL A 157 10.71 32.28 -17.92
C VAL A 157 11.42 33.16 -18.92
N TYR A 158 11.13 33.01 -20.21
CA TYR A 158 11.71 33.87 -21.26
C TYR A 158 11.25 35.32 -21.11
N ASP A 159 9.97 35.54 -20.81
CA ASP A 159 9.43 36.88 -20.58
C ASP A 159 10.14 37.58 -19.42
N GLU A 160 10.36 36.86 -18.31
CA GLU A 160 11.08 37.39 -17.15
C GLU A 160 12.56 37.67 -17.45
N VAL A 161 13.22 36.78 -18.20
CA VAL A 161 14.62 37.02 -18.62
C VAL A 161 14.73 38.20 -19.58
N VAL A 162 13.79 38.38 -20.51
CA VAL A 162 13.76 39.56 -21.40
C VAL A 162 13.55 40.83 -20.59
N SER A 163 12.60 40.83 -19.66
CA SER A 163 12.35 41.93 -18.74
C SER A 163 13.63 42.33 -18.00
N TRP A 164 14.34 41.36 -17.43
CA TRP A 164 15.62 41.58 -16.76
C TRP A 164 16.71 42.10 -17.69
N VAL A 165 16.89 41.54 -18.89
CA VAL A 165 17.85 42.04 -19.89
C VAL A 165 17.53 43.49 -20.26
N GLY A 166 16.24 43.84 -20.40
CA GLY A 166 15.79 45.21 -20.62
C GLY A 166 16.27 46.19 -19.56
N THR A 167 16.34 45.77 -18.29
CA THR A 167 16.88 46.62 -17.20
C THR A 167 18.37 46.96 -17.35
N GLN A 168 19.12 46.16 -18.12
CA GLN A 168 20.55 46.39 -18.39
C GLN A 168 20.79 47.23 -19.66
N LEU A 169 19.77 47.40 -20.50
CA LEU A 169 19.84 48.18 -21.73
C LEU A 169 19.68 49.68 -21.45
N PRO A 170 20.19 50.56 -22.34
CA PRO A 170 20.02 51.99 -22.18
C PRO A 170 18.54 52.37 -22.10
N ALA A 171 18.22 53.32 -21.22
CA ALA A 171 16.85 53.81 -21.07
C ALA A 171 16.32 54.33 -22.41
N SER A 172 15.09 53.94 -22.77
CA SER A 172 14.44 54.41 -23.99
C SER A 172 14.33 55.93 -23.98
N ARG A 173 14.70 56.59 -25.09
CA ARG A 173 14.67 58.06 -25.22
C ARG A 173 13.24 58.63 -25.25
N TYR A 174 12.21 57.80 -25.24
CA TYR A 174 10.80 58.20 -25.17
C TYR A 174 10.33 58.36 -23.71
N VAL A 175 10.79 59.44 -23.05
CA VAL A 175 10.64 59.73 -21.61
C VAL A 175 9.26 60.32 -21.21
N LEU A 176 8.15 59.85 -21.79
CA LEU A 176 6.82 60.29 -21.31
C LEU A 176 5.74 59.21 -21.33
N GLY A 177 6.14 57.94 -21.21
CA GLY A 177 5.23 56.84 -20.93
C GLY A 177 5.33 56.46 -19.45
N VAL A 178 4.33 56.81 -18.65
CA VAL A 178 4.14 56.14 -17.35
C VAL A 178 3.90 54.67 -17.67
N SER A 179 4.84 53.80 -17.32
CA SER A 179 4.68 52.36 -17.52
C SER A 179 3.53 51.87 -16.64
N MET A 180 2.37 51.65 -17.26
CA MET A 180 1.18 51.09 -16.61
C MET A 180 1.42 49.64 -16.12
N ALA A 181 2.54 49.02 -16.50
CA ALA A 181 2.92 47.69 -16.03
C ALA A 181 3.23 47.65 -14.52
N ALA A 182 3.67 48.78 -13.93
CA ALA A 182 3.98 48.87 -12.49
C ALA A 182 2.73 48.95 -11.58
N LEU A 183 1.53 49.05 -12.16
CA LEU A 183 0.26 49.12 -11.43
C LEU A 183 -0.62 47.90 -11.71
N ARG A 184 -0.04 46.70 -11.83
CA ARG A 184 -0.84 45.48 -11.75
C ARG A 184 -1.38 45.38 -10.32
N PRO A 185 -2.70 45.57 -10.10
CA PRO A 185 -3.26 45.43 -8.75
C PRO A 185 -2.96 44.01 -8.29
N PHE A 186 -2.34 43.88 -7.13
CA PHE A 186 -2.16 42.59 -6.48
C PHE A 186 -3.55 41.99 -6.28
N ASP A 187 -3.88 40.93 -7.03
CA ASP A 187 -5.16 40.24 -6.90
C ASP A 187 -5.12 39.34 -5.67
N ALA A 188 -5.36 39.96 -4.51
CA ALA A 188 -5.44 39.26 -3.23
C ALA A 188 -6.51 38.15 -3.24
N ALA A 189 -7.57 38.30 -4.04
CA ALA A 189 -8.63 37.30 -4.14
C ALA A 189 -8.18 36.07 -4.94
N GLY A 190 -7.44 36.28 -6.04
CA GLY A 190 -6.79 35.22 -6.79
C GLY A 190 -5.82 34.41 -5.93
N HIS A 191 -4.92 35.10 -5.22
CA HIS A 191 -3.94 34.45 -4.34
C HIS A 191 -4.60 33.63 -3.21
N ALA A 192 -5.65 34.16 -2.57
CA ALA A 192 -6.39 33.44 -1.54
C ALA A 192 -7.11 32.19 -2.09
N THR A 193 -7.56 32.24 -3.35
CA THR A 193 -8.20 31.09 -4.01
C THR A 193 -7.19 29.99 -4.31
N ASP A 194 -6.00 30.36 -4.79
CA ASP A 194 -4.94 29.40 -5.09
C ASP A 194 -4.39 28.74 -3.82
N MET A 195 -4.23 29.50 -2.72
CA MET A 195 -3.84 28.93 -1.42
C MET A 195 -4.87 27.93 -0.88
N ARG A 196 -6.17 28.19 -1.08
CA ARG A 196 -7.21 27.21 -0.71
C ARG A 196 -7.15 25.94 -1.54
N ARG A 197 -6.91 26.05 -2.85
CA ARG A 197 -6.75 24.90 -3.74
C ARG A 197 -5.53 24.05 -3.36
N LEU A 198 -4.42 24.70 -3.00
CA LEU A 198 -3.24 24.02 -2.51
C LEU A 198 -3.53 23.27 -1.20
N ASP A 199 -4.16 23.93 -0.23
CA ASP A 199 -4.55 23.30 1.05
C ASP A 199 -5.50 22.11 0.86
N GLU A 200 -6.44 22.21 -0.08
CA GLU A 200 -7.35 21.11 -0.46
C GLU A 200 -6.57 19.93 -1.05
N SER A 201 -5.65 20.20 -1.99
CA SER A 201 -4.83 19.14 -2.60
C SER A 201 -3.93 18.41 -1.58
N ILE A 202 -3.34 19.14 -0.63
CA ILE A 202 -2.54 18.55 0.46
C ILE A 202 -3.40 17.65 1.33
N ARG A 203 -4.62 18.11 1.66
CA ARG A 203 -5.55 17.33 2.49
C ARG A 203 -6.01 16.06 1.79
N ASP A 204 -6.30 16.12 0.50
CA ASP A 204 -6.72 14.97 -0.29
C ASP A 204 -5.61 13.92 -0.38
N GLU A 205 -4.36 14.34 -0.64
CA GLU A 205 -3.21 13.45 -0.62
C GLU A 205 -3.03 12.77 0.75
N GLN A 206 -3.13 13.53 1.85
CA GLN A 206 -3.01 12.98 3.22
C GLN A 206 -4.13 11.98 3.56
N ASN A 207 -5.35 12.24 3.09
CA ASN A 207 -6.48 11.33 3.26
C ASN A 207 -6.25 10.01 2.50
N LEU A 208 -5.79 10.09 1.25
CA LEU A 208 -5.46 8.92 0.43
C LEU A 208 -4.29 8.12 1.04
N TYR A 209 -3.26 8.79 1.52
CA TYR A 209 -2.14 8.15 2.20
C TYR A 209 -2.59 7.41 3.47
N SER A 210 -3.42 8.04 4.29
CA SER A 210 -3.99 7.43 5.49
C SER A 210 -4.84 6.20 5.15
N ARG A 211 -5.66 6.28 4.09
CA ARG A 211 -6.46 5.16 3.59
C ARG A 211 -5.57 4.00 3.11
N LYS A 212 -4.50 4.30 2.37
CA LYS A 212 -3.52 3.29 1.92
C LYS A 212 -2.93 2.52 3.10
N LEU A 213 -2.51 3.23 4.16
CA LEU A 213 -1.97 2.59 5.37
C LEU A 213 -2.97 1.63 6.04
N VAL A 214 -4.24 2.00 6.11
CA VAL A 214 -5.30 1.13 6.66
C VAL A 214 -5.50 -0.11 5.78
N LEU A 215 -5.47 0.05 4.45
CA LEU A 215 -5.59 -1.07 3.51
C LEU A 215 -4.38 -2.02 3.58
N ASP A 216 -3.16 -1.50 3.71
CA ASP A 216 -1.94 -2.29 3.91
C ASP A 216 -1.98 -3.09 5.22
N ALA A 217 -2.44 -2.47 6.31
CA ALA A 217 -2.66 -3.17 7.57
C ALA A 217 -3.74 -4.26 7.44
N THR A 218 -4.83 -3.96 6.76
CA THR A 218 -5.92 -4.91 6.49
C THR A 218 -5.43 -6.10 5.68
N ARG A 219 -4.67 -5.86 4.61
CA ARG A 219 -4.02 -6.90 3.79
C ARG A 219 -3.13 -7.79 4.65
N SER A 220 -2.28 -7.20 5.48
CA SER A 220 -1.34 -7.96 6.33
C SER A 220 -2.09 -8.85 7.34
N ARG A 221 -3.17 -8.32 7.93
CA ARG A 221 -4.05 -9.08 8.81
C ARG A 221 -4.72 -10.25 8.08
N LEU A 222 -5.35 -10.01 6.93
CA LEU A 222 -6.00 -11.06 6.13
C LEU A 222 -5.01 -12.14 5.69
N ALA A 223 -3.77 -11.77 5.36
CA ALA A 223 -2.73 -12.72 4.98
C ALA A 223 -2.41 -13.66 6.14
N THR A 224 -2.29 -13.10 7.34
CA THR A 224 -2.04 -13.86 8.57
C THR A 224 -3.22 -14.78 8.91
N GLU A 225 -4.45 -14.30 8.77
CA GLU A 225 -5.66 -15.12 8.98
C GLU A 225 -5.76 -16.27 7.96
N ILE A 226 -5.45 -16.03 6.68
CA ILE A 226 -5.44 -17.07 5.64
C ILE A 226 -4.35 -18.11 5.91
N GLU A 227 -3.14 -17.71 6.29
CA GLU A 227 -2.06 -18.65 6.62
C GLU A 227 -2.45 -19.53 7.81
N ARG A 228 -3.07 -18.91 8.82
CA ARG A 228 -3.53 -19.60 10.02
C ARG A 228 -4.63 -20.63 9.72
N ILE A 229 -5.61 -20.30 8.88
CA ILE A 229 -6.66 -21.25 8.47
C ILE A 229 -6.09 -22.33 7.53
N GLY A 230 -5.08 -22.00 6.72
CA GLY A 230 -4.47 -22.92 5.75
C GLY A 230 -3.75 -24.11 6.36
N ARG A 231 -3.39 -24.06 7.65
CA ARG A 231 -2.75 -25.16 8.38
C ARG A 231 -3.65 -25.63 9.53
N PRO A 232 -4.74 -26.39 9.25
CA PRO A 232 -5.56 -26.96 10.31
C PRO A 232 -4.77 -28.02 11.06
N THR A 233 -4.07 -27.61 12.12
CA THR A 233 -3.32 -28.49 13.01
C THR A 233 -4.27 -29.54 13.58
N GLY A 234 -3.98 -30.82 13.33
CA GLY A 234 -4.76 -31.95 13.83
C GLY A 234 -5.68 -32.63 12.80
N VAL A 235 -6.17 -31.95 11.76
CA VAL A 235 -7.11 -32.61 10.81
C VAL A 235 -6.47 -33.81 10.11
N LEU A 236 -5.21 -33.67 9.69
CA LEU A 236 -4.49 -34.76 9.02
C LEU A 236 -4.26 -35.96 9.97
N SER A 237 -3.94 -35.71 11.24
CA SER A 237 -3.76 -36.78 12.23
C SER A 237 -5.09 -37.42 12.61
N ALA A 238 -6.18 -36.66 12.69
CA ALA A 238 -7.53 -37.18 12.87
C ALA A 238 -7.91 -38.18 11.77
N ILE A 239 -7.67 -37.81 10.50
CA ILE A 239 -7.91 -38.68 9.34
C ILE A 239 -7.05 -39.94 9.44
N GLY A 240 -5.78 -39.83 9.81
CA GLY A 240 -4.89 -40.98 10.00
C GLY A 240 -5.36 -41.93 11.10
N ILE A 241 -5.73 -41.40 12.27
CA ILE A 241 -6.26 -42.19 13.39
C ILE A 241 -7.56 -42.89 13.00
N LEU A 242 -8.48 -42.19 12.32
CA LEU A 242 -9.72 -42.77 11.82
C LEU A 242 -9.49 -43.88 10.79
N ALA A 243 -8.53 -43.71 9.89
CA ALA A 243 -8.18 -44.73 8.90
C ALA A 243 -7.65 -46.00 9.59
N ILE A 244 -6.74 -45.84 10.56
CA ILE A 244 -6.21 -46.96 11.36
C ILE A 244 -7.33 -47.63 12.16
N TYR A 245 -8.20 -46.84 12.80
CA TYR A 245 -9.32 -47.36 13.57
C TYR A 245 -10.34 -48.10 12.69
N SER A 246 -10.61 -47.61 11.48
CA SER A 246 -11.48 -48.28 10.51
C SER A 246 -10.89 -49.63 10.07
N VAL A 247 -9.58 -49.71 9.87
CA VAL A 247 -8.92 -50.98 9.51
C VAL A 247 -8.98 -51.97 10.68
N LEU A 248 -8.61 -51.53 11.90
CA LEU A 248 -8.57 -52.41 13.06
C LEU A 248 -9.96 -52.80 13.59
N GLY A 249 -10.93 -51.88 13.53
CA GLY A 249 -12.25 -52.06 14.12
C GLY A 249 -13.30 -52.62 13.17
N ILE A 250 -13.11 -52.49 11.84
CA ILE A 250 -14.09 -52.96 10.84
C ILE A 250 -13.45 -54.02 9.95
N VAL A 251 -12.35 -53.69 9.26
CA VAL A 251 -11.77 -54.59 8.26
C VAL A 251 -11.23 -55.85 8.91
N ALA A 252 -10.47 -55.75 10.00
CA ALA A 252 -9.89 -56.91 10.67
C ALA A 252 -10.95 -57.89 11.20
N PRO A 253 -11.98 -57.48 11.97
CA PRO A 253 -13.05 -58.38 12.38
C PRO A 253 -13.79 -59.02 11.22
N VAL A 254 -14.07 -58.27 10.14
CA VAL A 254 -14.76 -58.79 8.95
C VAL A 254 -13.91 -59.83 8.22
N VAL A 255 -12.62 -59.57 8.04
CA VAL A 255 -11.69 -60.54 7.41
C VAL A 255 -11.59 -61.79 8.28
N VAL A 256 -11.43 -61.64 9.59
CA VAL A 256 -11.39 -62.77 10.53
C VAL A 256 -12.68 -63.60 10.46
N MET A 257 -13.83 -62.94 10.39
CA MET A 257 -15.14 -63.59 10.28
C MET A 257 -15.30 -64.35 8.96
N SER A 258 -14.52 -64.02 7.92
CA SER A 258 -14.53 -64.72 6.62
C SER A 258 -13.65 -65.98 6.56
N VAL A 259 -12.74 -66.20 7.52
CA VAL A 259 -11.73 -67.28 7.51
C VAL A 259 -12.05 -68.36 8.56
N ASP A 260 -13.29 -68.85 8.59
CA ASP A 260 -13.80 -69.85 9.56
C ASP A 260 -13.67 -69.45 11.05
N PRO A 261 -14.72 -68.87 11.66
CA PRO A 261 -14.67 -68.37 13.04
C PRO A 261 -14.54 -69.45 14.12
N GLU A 262 -14.76 -70.72 13.77
CA GLU A 262 -14.67 -71.85 14.70
C GLU A 262 -13.22 -72.21 15.07
N GLU A 263 -12.25 -71.87 14.21
CA GLU A 263 -10.82 -72.17 14.45
C GLU A 263 -10.08 -71.06 15.23
N LEU A 264 -10.75 -69.95 15.57
CA LEU A 264 -10.08 -68.85 16.27
C LEU A 264 -9.72 -69.21 17.72
N HIS A 265 -8.42 -69.20 17.97
CA HIS A 265 -7.84 -69.38 19.30
C HIS A 265 -8.27 -68.23 20.23
N GLU A 266 -8.55 -68.53 21.51
CA GLU A 266 -9.13 -67.55 22.46
C GLU A 266 -8.34 -66.24 22.56
N TRP A 267 -7.00 -66.30 22.48
CA TRP A 267 -6.15 -65.11 22.56
C TRP A 267 -6.35 -64.16 21.37
N GLN A 268 -6.70 -64.65 20.18
CA GLN A 268 -6.97 -63.81 19.01
C GLN A 268 -8.27 -63.02 19.19
N LYS A 269 -9.28 -63.64 19.79
CA LYS A 269 -10.56 -63.00 20.15
C LYS A 269 -10.31 -61.85 21.13
N TRP A 270 -9.56 -62.12 22.21
CA TRP A 270 -9.15 -61.08 23.16
C TRP A 270 -8.27 -60.01 22.52
N GLY A 271 -7.41 -60.37 21.56
CA GLY A 271 -6.62 -59.44 20.78
C GLY A 271 -7.48 -58.46 19.97
N LEU A 272 -8.53 -58.93 19.31
CA LEU A 272 -9.47 -58.09 18.56
C LEU A 272 -10.26 -57.14 19.48
N VAL A 273 -10.75 -57.65 20.62
CA VAL A 273 -11.41 -56.82 21.64
C VAL A 273 -10.46 -55.75 22.17
N GLY A 274 -9.22 -56.14 22.49
CA GLY A 274 -8.17 -55.22 22.94
C GLY A 274 -7.83 -54.16 21.91
N ALA A 275 -7.73 -54.54 20.62
CA ALA A 275 -7.48 -53.61 19.51
C ALA A 275 -8.64 -52.62 19.34
N PHE A 276 -9.89 -53.09 19.45
CA PHE A 276 -11.08 -52.22 19.42
C PHE A 276 -11.07 -51.21 20.57
N ILE A 277 -10.87 -51.67 21.81
CA ILE A 277 -10.86 -50.81 23.00
C ILE A 277 -9.70 -49.81 22.92
N GLY A 278 -8.50 -50.27 22.55
CA GLY A 278 -7.33 -49.41 22.36
C GLY A 278 -7.55 -48.35 21.26
N GLY A 279 -8.15 -48.75 20.15
CA GLY A 279 -8.54 -47.84 19.08
C GLY A 279 -9.58 -46.80 19.51
N LEU A 280 -10.58 -47.21 20.30
CA LEU A 280 -11.59 -46.31 20.86
C LEU A 280 -10.94 -45.28 21.81
N PHE A 281 -10.06 -45.72 22.71
CA PHE A 281 -9.31 -44.80 23.58
C PHE A 281 -8.39 -43.87 22.79
N ALA A 282 -7.80 -44.33 21.68
CA ALA A 282 -6.99 -43.46 20.81
C ALA A 282 -7.84 -42.36 20.18
N VAL A 283 -9.04 -42.68 19.66
CA VAL A 283 -9.99 -41.69 19.11
C VAL A 283 -10.46 -40.72 20.19
N LEU A 284 -10.88 -41.22 21.37
CA LEU A 284 -11.33 -40.36 22.47
C LEU A 284 -10.21 -39.47 23.01
N GLY A 285 -9.00 -40.01 23.17
CA GLY A 285 -7.82 -39.26 23.58
C GLY A 285 -7.43 -38.19 22.56
N TYR A 286 -7.56 -38.49 21.26
CA TYR A 286 -7.38 -37.51 20.20
C TYR A 286 -8.43 -36.38 20.28
N ILE A 287 -9.72 -36.71 20.44
CA ILE A 287 -10.80 -35.71 20.58
C ILE A 287 -10.56 -34.84 21.81
N TRP A 288 -10.16 -35.43 22.94
CA TRP A 288 -9.82 -34.71 24.16
C TRP A 288 -8.66 -33.74 23.93
N TRP A 289 -7.54 -34.24 23.36
CA TRP A 289 -6.37 -33.41 23.04
C TRP A 289 -6.73 -32.27 22.09
N TYR A 290 -7.54 -32.55 21.07
CA TYR A 290 -8.01 -31.55 20.12
C TYR A 290 -8.87 -30.47 20.80
N ALA A 291 -9.78 -30.89 21.70
CA ALA A 291 -10.62 -29.97 22.47
C ALA A 291 -9.80 -29.09 23.41
N THR A 292 -8.77 -29.61 24.06
CA THR A 292 -7.89 -28.80 24.92
C THR A 292 -7.04 -27.83 24.11
N THR A 293 -6.50 -28.27 22.98
CA THR A 293 -5.68 -27.42 22.09
C THR A 293 -6.50 -26.26 21.50
N LEU A 294 -7.80 -26.46 21.29
CA LEU A 294 -8.71 -25.40 20.83
C LEU A 294 -9.03 -24.35 21.91
N ASN A 295 -8.89 -24.69 23.18
CA ASN A 295 -9.19 -23.79 24.30
C ASN A 295 -8.00 -22.90 24.69
N ASP A 296 -6.81 -23.14 24.14
CA ASP A 296 -5.68 -22.27 24.40
C ASP A 296 -6.00 -20.86 23.87
N PRO A 297 -5.98 -19.84 24.75
CA PRO A 297 -6.30 -18.48 24.36
C PRO A 297 -5.34 -18.06 23.24
N LEU A 298 -5.90 -17.43 22.22
CA LEU A 298 -5.11 -16.94 21.11
C LEU A 298 -3.97 -16.10 21.66
N PRO A 299 -2.71 -16.33 21.25
CA PRO A 299 -1.63 -15.43 21.60
C PRO A 299 -2.11 -14.04 21.18
N THR A 300 -2.32 -13.19 22.17
CA THR A 300 -2.78 -11.83 21.94
C THR A 300 -1.76 -11.20 20.99
N ALA A 301 -2.26 -10.64 19.89
CA ALA A 301 -1.39 -9.97 18.92
C ALA A 301 -0.41 -9.08 19.71
N PRO A 302 0.90 -9.11 19.38
CA PRO A 302 1.93 -8.43 20.15
C PRO A 302 1.43 -7.02 20.44
N ALA A 303 1.20 -6.75 21.73
CA ALA A 303 0.50 -5.57 22.22
C ALA A 303 0.98 -4.38 21.41
N GLU A 304 0.05 -3.83 20.61
CA GLU A 304 0.23 -2.75 19.63
C GLU A 304 1.63 -2.20 19.71
N ALA A 305 2.51 -2.63 18.79
CA ALA A 305 3.77 -1.96 18.56
C ALA A 305 3.40 -0.48 18.47
N LYS A 306 3.67 0.27 19.55
CA LYS A 306 3.25 1.67 19.70
C LYS A 306 3.63 2.29 18.39
N VAL A 307 2.63 2.57 17.55
CA VAL A 307 2.84 3.28 16.30
C VAL A 307 3.39 4.60 16.83
N GLN A 308 4.71 4.73 16.81
CA GLN A 308 5.41 5.96 17.02
C GLN A 308 4.89 6.79 15.88
N ARG A 309 3.79 7.50 16.14
CA ARG A 309 3.33 8.58 15.28
C ARG A 309 4.59 9.36 15.01
N PRO A 310 5.04 9.52 13.76
CA PRO A 310 6.16 10.39 13.49
C PRO A 310 5.73 11.75 14.06
N ILE A 311 6.32 12.12 15.20
CA ILE A 311 6.25 13.46 15.75
C ILE A 311 7.20 14.27 14.87
N GLY A 312 6.79 14.43 13.62
CA GLY A 312 7.37 15.31 12.61
C GLY A 312 6.37 16.40 12.27
N GLY A 313 5.55 16.82 13.24
CA GLY A 313 4.97 18.14 13.20
C GLY A 313 6.11 19.12 13.41
N ALA A 314 6.74 19.54 12.31
CA ALA A 314 7.50 20.77 12.29
C ALA A 314 6.59 21.84 12.91
N ARG A 315 6.93 22.26 14.13
CA ARG A 315 6.33 23.44 14.72
C ARG A 315 6.71 24.57 13.77
N HIS A 316 5.76 25.04 12.98
CA HIS A 316 5.80 26.40 12.50
C HIS A 316 6.00 27.29 13.73
N ALA A 317 7.20 27.86 13.84
CA ALA A 317 7.39 29.04 14.64
C ALA A 317 6.55 30.13 13.95
N ASP A 318 5.46 30.53 14.60
CA ASP A 318 4.82 31.80 14.26
C ASP A 318 5.83 32.94 14.55
N PRO A 319 5.82 34.00 13.73
CA PRO A 319 6.66 35.19 13.91
C PRO A 319 6.29 35.99 15.17
#